data_AF-A0A6G3MEJ5-F1
#
_entry.id   AF-A0A6G3MEJ5-F1
#
_cell.length_a   1.000
_cell.length_b   1.000
_cell.length_c   1.000
_cell.angle_alpha   90.00
_cell.angle_beta   90.00
_cell.angle_gamma   90.00
#
_symmetry.space_group_name_H-M   'P 1'
#
loop_
_entity.id
_entity.type
_entity.pdbx_description
1 polymer ?
#
loop_
_entity_poly.entity_id
_entity_poly.type
_entity_poly.pdbx_seq_one_letter_code
_entity_poly.pdbx_strand_id
1 'polypeptide(L)'
;MLDHQKIHQKFVETTKCNNDKAVRVLLEKQENELDKIHKQRKSVLKKITKSYGVINYEKKNLFHTFRSIQHKARRHAKNLSFLGAGDLKPLYNEPSLLTISSSNDNKNNSLNAIDKVNIKHQTTVTEINTKFINEKYQLLISQCESLGKIELEEVSYLARTEVNKIEQIYRMKKIHLQKLHDLETESQNDYMKRKIHEMEKKHLFDQKNIPKELKLKEMQISKLYKDCIKSIQQHYKALSKMTLEKTPKENHQNVRDKLKEEKMQKIIDIKYNMDQHITSLVNFDQLKLCDIQSNQKFELQQQLNYELKSLKQYQNSQIHQLNIAKGKDLENIAKKYDQITDDSNNKLLSDLSSLHINHSDALSRYSFNNQFTHSLIDTKSTTNSNLNLPFQISSLHITPNLDSQSLSDSIDNKSSSQNSSKM
;
A
#
# COMPACT_ATOMS: atom_id res chain seq x y z
N MET A 1 -25.22 -34.92 -19.33
CA MET A 1 -24.93 -33.84 -18.36
C MET A 1 -24.08 -34.30 -17.17
N LEU A 2 -24.33 -35.47 -16.58
CA LEU A 2 -23.53 -35.97 -15.43
C LEU A 2 -22.02 -36.13 -15.70
N ASP A 3 -21.62 -36.54 -16.90
CA ASP A 3 -20.20 -36.76 -17.23
C ASP A 3 -19.39 -35.47 -17.37
N HIS A 4 -19.99 -34.41 -17.89
CA HIS A 4 -19.30 -33.12 -18.03
C HIS A 4 -19.00 -32.48 -16.67
N GLN A 5 -19.90 -32.67 -15.70
CA GLN A 5 -19.74 -32.18 -14.34
C GLN A 5 -18.63 -32.94 -13.60
N LYS A 6 -18.53 -34.26 -13.81
CA LYS A 6 -17.41 -35.08 -13.29
C LYS A 6 -16.06 -34.70 -13.91
N ILE A 7 -16.02 -34.43 -15.21
CA ILE A 7 -14.79 -33.99 -15.89
C ILE A 7 -14.33 -32.63 -15.37
N HIS A 8 -15.26 -31.67 -15.21
CA HIS A 8 -14.94 -30.35 -14.68
C HIS A 8 -14.47 -30.42 -13.22
N GLN A 9 -15.10 -31.27 -12.40
CA GLN A 9 -14.70 -31.45 -11.00
C GLN A 9 -13.30 -32.08 -10.90
N LYS A 10 -13.03 -33.11 -11.71
CA LYS A 10 -11.70 -33.74 -11.79
C LYS A 10 -10.62 -32.78 -12.29
N PHE A 11 -10.95 -31.91 -13.24
CA PHE A 11 -10.04 -30.86 -13.70
C PHE A 11 -9.73 -29.87 -12.57
N VAL A 12 -10.74 -29.35 -11.88
CA VAL A 12 -10.56 -28.42 -10.74
C VAL A 12 -9.73 -29.04 -9.63
N GLU A 13 -9.96 -30.30 -9.27
CA GLU A 13 -9.18 -31.03 -8.27
C GLU A 13 -7.72 -31.22 -8.71
N THR A 14 -7.49 -31.51 -9.99
CA THR A 14 -6.13 -31.66 -10.53
C THR A 14 -5.38 -30.33 -10.52
N THR A 15 -6.03 -29.23 -10.90
CA THR A 15 -5.43 -27.89 -10.90
C THR A 15 -5.16 -27.41 -9.47
N LYS A 16 -6.06 -27.70 -8.53
CA LYS A 16 -5.86 -27.39 -7.10
C LYS A 16 -4.68 -28.17 -6.53
N CYS A 17 -4.58 -29.48 -6.82
CA CYS A 17 -3.45 -30.32 -6.40
C CYS A 17 -2.11 -29.83 -6.97
N ASN A 18 -2.07 -29.40 -8.22
CA ASN A 18 -0.86 -28.88 -8.86
C ASN A 18 -0.44 -27.54 -8.25
N ASN A 19 -1.40 -26.66 -7.94
CA ASN A 19 -1.12 -25.40 -7.26
C ASN A 19 -0.62 -25.63 -5.83
N ASP A 20 -1.22 -26.56 -5.09
CA ASP A 20 -0.78 -26.91 -3.73
C ASP A 20 0.65 -27.48 -3.72
N LYS A 21 1.01 -28.28 -4.74
CA LYS A 21 2.39 -28.76 -4.91
C LYS A 21 3.36 -27.61 -5.21
N ALA A 22 3.00 -26.69 -6.10
CA ALA A 22 3.83 -25.53 -6.41
C ALA A 22 4.05 -24.62 -5.19
N VAL A 23 3.01 -24.42 -4.38
CA VAL A 23 3.09 -23.66 -3.12
C VAL A 23 4.00 -24.36 -2.12
N ARG A 24 3.90 -25.68 -1.95
CA ARG A 24 4.82 -26.43 -1.07
C ARG A 24 6.27 -26.32 -1.50
N VAL A 25 6.58 -26.44 -2.79
CA VAL A 25 7.95 -26.28 -3.30
C VAL A 25 8.50 -24.87 -3.03
N LEU A 26 7.66 -23.83 -3.13
CA LEU A 26 8.07 -22.46 -2.83
C LEU A 26 8.30 -22.25 -1.32
N LEU A 27 7.45 -22.81 -0.47
CA LEU A 27 7.63 -22.77 1.00
C LEU A 27 8.91 -23.49 1.43
N GLU A 28 9.17 -24.68 0.88
CA GLU A 28 10.37 -25.46 1.16
C GLU A 28 11.65 -24.73 0.69
N LYS A 29 11.59 -24.01 -0.45
CA LYS A 29 12.69 -23.14 -0.88
C LYS A 29 12.92 -21.97 0.08
N GLN A 30 11.85 -21.34 0.57
CA GLN A 30 11.98 -20.25 1.55
C GLN A 30 12.55 -20.73 2.88
N GLU A 31 12.11 -21.90 3.36
CA GLU A 31 12.59 -22.50 4.60
C GLU A 31 14.09 -22.85 4.50
N ASN A 32 14.52 -23.43 3.37
CA ASN A 32 15.93 -23.72 3.11
C ASN A 32 16.82 -22.45 3.06
N GLU A 33 16.32 -21.35 2.51
CA GLU A 33 17.05 -20.07 2.50
C GLU A 33 17.14 -19.44 3.90
N LEU A 34 16.07 -19.51 4.69
CA LEU A 34 16.09 -19.11 6.10
C LEU A 34 17.12 -19.93 6.89
N ASP A 35 17.20 -21.23 6.63
CA ASP A 35 18.14 -22.14 7.28
C ASP A 35 19.61 -21.80 6.95
N LYS A 36 19.90 -21.42 5.70
CA LYS A 36 21.24 -20.93 5.30
C LYS A 36 21.60 -19.65 6.03
N ILE A 37 20.67 -18.70 6.13
CA ILE A 37 20.87 -17.43 6.85
C ILE A 37 21.12 -17.69 8.33
N HIS A 38 20.34 -18.58 8.97
CA HIS A 38 20.55 -18.95 10.37
C HIS A 38 21.92 -19.60 10.61
N LYS A 39 22.36 -20.51 9.73
CA LYS A 39 23.71 -21.11 9.80
C LYS A 39 24.81 -20.06 9.66
N GLN A 40 24.65 -19.11 8.73
CA GLN A 40 25.61 -18.01 8.54
C GLN A 40 25.67 -17.11 9.79
N ARG A 41 24.52 -16.67 10.32
CA ARG A 41 24.44 -15.88 11.56
C ARG A 41 25.09 -16.59 12.75
N LYS A 42 24.84 -17.89 12.92
CA LYS A 42 25.45 -18.70 13.98
C LYS A 42 26.98 -18.78 13.85
N SER A 43 27.50 -18.87 12.62
CA SER A 43 28.94 -18.88 12.37
C SER A 43 29.61 -17.54 12.71
N VAL A 44 28.96 -16.42 12.39
CA VAL A 44 29.43 -15.06 12.70
C VAL A 44 29.42 -14.83 14.21
N LEU A 45 28.33 -15.21 14.88
CA LEU A 45 28.21 -15.09 16.34
C LEU A 45 29.32 -15.87 17.06
N LYS A 46 29.63 -17.10 16.60
CA LYS A 46 30.74 -17.91 17.15
C LYS A 46 32.10 -17.22 16.97
N LYS A 47 32.34 -16.52 15.87
CA LYS A 47 33.56 -15.74 15.64
C LYS A 47 33.65 -14.55 16.61
N ILE A 48 32.55 -13.83 16.81
CA ILE A 48 32.46 -12.69 17.74
C ILE A 48 32.67 -13.15 19.19
N THR A 49 32.07 -14.25 19.62
CA THR A 49 32.29 -14.79 20.97
C THR A 49 33.74 -15.18 21.20
N LYS A 50 34.41 -15.74 20.17
CA LYS A 50 35.83 -16.09 20.24
C LYS A 50 36.73 -14.85 20.33
N SER A 51 36.46 -13.79 19.57
CA SER A 51 37.23 -12.54 19.65
C SER A 51 37.03 -11.85 21.00
N TYR A 52 35.81 -11.86 21.55
CA TYR A 52 35.55 -11.33 22.89
C TYR A 52 36.36 -12.05 23.97
N GLY A 53 36.50 -13.38 23.87
CA GLY A 53 37.35 -14.16 24.77
C GLY A 53 38.83 -13.76 24.73
N VAL A 54 39.36 -13.49 23.53
CA VAL A 54 40.75 -13.03 23.33
C VAL A 54 40.96 -11.64 23.94
N ILE A 55 40.05 -10.71 23.68
CA ILE A 55 40.10 -9.35 24.24
C ILE A 55 40.06 -9.38 25.76
N ASN A 56 39.25 -10.27 26.35
CA ASN A 56 39.14 -10.39 27.80
C ASN A 56 40.39 -11.03 28.44
N TYR A 57 41.06 -11.92 27.71
CA TYR A 57 42.36 -12.49 28.10
C TYR A 57 43.48 -11.42 28.06
N GLU A 58 43.54 -10.63 26.99
CA GLU A 58 44.48 -9.50 26.87
C GLU A 58 44.27 -8.46 27.97
N LYS A 59 43.01 -8.15 28.31
CA LYS A 59 42.65 -7.27 29.42
C LYS A 59 43.17 -7.80 30.77
N LYS A 60 43.08 -9.11 31.03
CA LYS A 60 43.64 -9.72 32.24
C LYS A 60 45.16 -9.65 32.26
N ASN A 61 45.83 -9.90 31.14
CA ASN A 61 47.28 -9.78 31.04
C ASN A 61 47.75 -8.35 31.30
N LEU A 62 47.05 -7.35 30.73
CA LEU A 62 47.31 -5.94 30.97
C LEU A 62 47.13 -5.56 32.46
N PHE A 63 46.13 -6.14 33.12
CA PHE A 63 45.92 -5.95 34.55
C PHE A 63 47.04 -6.57 35.40
N HIS A 64 47.54 -7.75 35.01
CA HIS A 64 48.67 -8.40 35.69
C HIS A 64 49.99 -7.66 35.47
N THR A 65 50.26 -7.13 34.27
CA THR A 65 51.44 -6.30 34.01
C THR A 65 51.35 -4.99 34.79
N PHE A 66 50.19 -4.33 34.82
CA PHE A 66 49.96 -3.15 35.65
C PHE A 66 50.22 -3.43 37.14
N ARG A 67 49.71 -4.56 37.67
CA ARG A 67 49.94 -4.98 39.05
C ARG A 67 51.42 -5.31 39.32
N SER A 68 52.12 -5.92 38.36
CA SER A 68 53.56 -6.16 38.46
C SER A 68 54.36 -4.87 38.46
N ILE A 69 53.99 -3.89 37.64
CA ILE A 69 54.62 -2.57 37.60
C ILE A 69 54.38 -1.86 38.94
N GLN A 70 53.15 -1.91 39.47
CA GLN A 70 52.81 -1.36 40.79
C GLN A 70 53.58 -2.04 41.92
N HIS A 71 53.75 -3.37 41.88
CA HIS A 71 54.57 -4.10 42.83
C HIS A 71 56.06 -3.76 42.72
N LYS A 72 56.61 -3.63 41.51
CA LYS A 72 57.98 -3.17 41.28
C LYS A 72 58.18 -1.74 41.79
N ALA A 73 57.25 -0.83 41.51
CA ALA A 73 57.26 0.54 42.04
C ALA A 73 57.20 0.57 43.57
N ARG A 74 56.35 -0.26 44.19
CA ARG A 74 56.31 -0.44 45.66
C ARG A 74 57.61 -1.05 46.22
N ARG A 75 58.23 -1.98 45.50
CA ARG A 75 59.52 -2.57 45.90
C ARG A 75 60.66 -1.56 45.75
N HIS A 76 60.62 -0.73 44.71
CA HIS A 76 61.55 0.38 44.51
C HIS A 76 61.38 1.44 45.61
N ALA A 77 60.14 1.76 45.98
CA ALA A 77 59.83 2.64 47.12
C ALA A 77 60.29 2.04 48.46
N LYS A 78 60.15 0.71 48.63
CA LYS A 78 60.68 -0.01 49.80
C LYS A 78 62.20 -0.15 49.81
N ASN A 79 62.84 -0.26 48.66
CA ASN A 79 64.30 -0.26 48.56
C ASN A 79 64.86 1.15 48.79
N LEU A 80 64.12 2.19 48.37
CA LEU A 80 64.36 3.57 48.78
C LEU A 80 64.23 3.75 50.30
N SER A 81 63.26 3.07 50.93
CA SER A 81 63.15 3.02 52.40
C SER A 81 64.12 2.03 53.07
N PHE A 82 64.83 1.18 52.31
CA PHE A 82 65.80 0.22 52.85
C PHE A 82 67.23 0.80 52.88
N LEU A 83 67.52 1.83 52.07
CA LEU A 83 68.68 2.71 52.30
C LEU A 83 68.42 3.75 53.42
N GLY A 84 67.34 3.60 54.18
CA GLY A 84 67.02 4.43 55.33
C GLY A 84 65.92 3.81 56.20
N ALA A 85 66.35 2.89 57.09
CA ALA A 85 65.68 2.42 58.31
C ALA A 85 64.35 1.61 58.20
N GLY A 86 64.47 0.34 58.60
CA GLY A 86 63.69 -0.30 59.68
C GLY A 86 62.16 -0.30 59.65
N ASP A 87 61.61 -1.50 59.44
CA ASP A 87 60.31 -2.05 59.86
C ASP A 87 59.25 -1.12 60.46
N LEU A 88 58.09 -1.03 59.79
CA LEU A 88 56.80 -0.81 60.45
C LEU A 88 55.69 -1.67 59.82
N LYS A 89 55.00 -2.42 60.69
CA LYS A 89 53.58 -2.71 60.56
C LYS A 89 52.86 -2.22 61.84
N PRO A 90 51.55 -1.98 61.78
CA PRO A 90 50.94 -0.72 62.17
C PRO A 90 50.27 -0.81 63.54
N LEU A 91 50.21 0.29 64.29
CA LEU A 91 49.03 0.68 65.07
C LEU A 91 49.28 2.04 65.77
N TYR A 92 48.28 2.91 65.65
CA TYR A 92 47.70 3.77 66.68
C TYR A 92 48.56 4.44 67.77
N ASN A 93 48.31 5.75 67.86
CA ASN A 93 48.21 6.61 69.04
C ASN A 93 49.45 7.28 69.66
N GLU A 94 49.33 8.62 69.65
CA GLU A 94 49.75 9.62 70.64
C GLU A 94 51.23 10.05 70.72
N PRO A 95 51.48 11.33 71.06
CA PRO A 95 52.63 12.10 70.64
C PRO A 95 53.77 11.99 71.64
N SER A 96 55.00 12.09 71.13
CA SER A 96 56.16 12.35 71.97
C SER A 96 57.00 13.44 71.33
N LEU A 97 56.92 14.59 71.99
CA LEU A 97 57.75 15.77 71.84
C LEU A 97 59.23 15.38 71.72
N LEU A 98 59.87 15.70 70.60
CA LEU A 98 61.33 15.86 70.54
C LEU A 98 61.66 17.00 69.56
N THR A 99 61.90 18.15 70.19
CA THR A 99 62.51 19.34 69.63
C THR A 99 63.85 18.98 68.99
N ILE A 100 63.96 19.12 67.67
CA ILE A 100 65.25 19.29 66.99
C ILE A 100 65.13 20.51 66.07
N SER A 101 65.51 21.64 66.65
CA SER A 101 65.84 22.87 65.95
C SER A 101 67.19 22.72 65.26
N SER A 102 67.19 22.49 63.94
CA SER A 102 68.35 22.75 63.07
C SER A 102 67.95 22.82 61.59
N SER A 103 68.22 23.99 60.99
CA SER A 103 68.30 24.34 59.56
C SER A 103 67.01 24.23 58.71
N ASN A 104 66.27 25.34 58.64
CA ASN A 104 65.06 25.50 57.82
C ASN A 104 65.30 25.70 56.31
N ASP A 105 66.50 26.01 55.84
CA ASP A 105 66.68 26.44 54.43
C ASP A 105 66.95 25.28 53.43
N ASN A 106 67.55 24.16 53.86
CA ASN A 106 67.80 23.02 52.96
C ASN A 106 66.63 22.03 52.82
N LYS A 107 65.70 22.00 53.79
CA LYS A 107 64.48 21.19 53.69
C LYS A 107 63.48 21.80 52.70
N ASN A 108 63.41 23.13 52.63
CA ASN A 108 62.52 23.85 51.72
C ASN A 108 62.89 23.65 50.23
N ASN A 109 64.19 23.56 49.91
CA ASN A 109 64.64 23.29 48.53
C ASN A 109 64.37 21.85 48.08
N SER A 110 64.49 20.87 48.98
CA SER A 110 64.18 19.46 48.69
C SER A 110 62.67 19.19 48.62
N LEU A 111 61.85 19.84 49.47
CA LEU A 111 60.39 19.79 49.39
C LEU A 111 59.92 20.36 48.04
N ASN A 112 60.41 21.53 47.66
CA ASN A 112 60.08 22.17 46.38
C ASN A 112 60.44 21.32 45.13
N ALA A 113 61.49 20.49 45.21
CA ALA A 113 61.86 19.58 44.12
C ALA A 113 60.93 18.36 44.05
N ILE A 114 60.53 17.81 45.20
CA ILE A 114 59.58 16.70 45.32
C ILE A 114 58.18 17.16 44.85
N ASP A 115 57.77 18.37 45.24
CA ASP A 115 56.48 18.96 44.83
C ASP A 115 56.43 19.20 43.32
N LYS A 116 57.52 19.67 42.70
CA LYS A 116 57.62 19.78 41.23
C LYS A 116 57.51 18.42 40.52
N VAL A 117 58.10 17.36 41.07
CA VAL A 117 58.00 16.01 40.50
C VAL A 117 56.59 15.43 40.70
N ASN A 118 55.96 15.67 41.85
CA ASN A 118 54.59 15.26 42.14
C ASN A 118 53.58 15.99 41.24
N ILE A 119 53.75 17.30 41.02
CA ILE A 119 52.92 18.07 40.09
C ILE A 119 53.06 17.51 38.67
N LYS A 120 54.28 17.25 38.19
CA LYS A 120 54.51 16.64 36.86
C LYS A 120 53.91 15.24 36.75
N HIS A 121 54.03 14.42 37.79
CA HIS A 121 53.42 13.10 37.79
C HIS A 121 51.89 13.22 37.76
N GLN A 122 51.32 14.10 38.57
CA GLN A 122 49.88 14.35 38.62
C GLN A 122 49.36 14.85 37.27
N THR A 123 50.04 15.78 36.60
CA THR A 123 49.64 16.25 35.26
C THR A 123 49.68 15.12 34.22
N THR A 124 50.70 14.24 34.25
CA THR A 124 50.72 13.09 33.33
C THR A 124 49.58 12.11 33.60
N VAL A 125 49.20 11.91 34.87
CA VAL A 125 48.08 11.05 35.25
C VAL A 125 46.74 11.68 34.81
N THR A 126 46.59 12.99 34.92
CA THR A 126 45.38 13.68 34.45
C THR A 126 45.22 13.64 32.94
N GLU A 127 46.31 13.83 32.19
CA GLU A 127 46.32 13.72 30.74
C GLU A 127 45.95 12.31 30.26
N ILE A 128 46.55 11.26 30.84
CA ILE A 128 46.27 9.86 30.47
C ILE A 128 44.80 9.49 30.74
N ASN A 129 44.27 9.87 31.89
CA ASN A 129 42.88 9.56 32.24
C ASN A 129 41.88 10.34 31.38
N THR A 130 42.16 11.61 31.07
CA THR A 130 41.34 12.42 30.14
C THR A 130 41.34 11.80 28.75
N LYS A 131 42.51 11.37 28.26
CA LYS A 131 42.64 10.66 26.98
C LYS A 131 41.83 9.37 26.97
N PHE A 132 41.89 8.57 28.04
CA PHE A 132 41.09 7.34 28.16
C PHE A 132 39.58 7.61 28.16
N ILE A 133 39.11 8.65 28.88
CA ILE A 133 37.69 9.06 28.90
C ILE A 133 37.24 9.45 27.49
N ASN A 134 38.05 10.21 26.77
CA ASN A 134 37.76 10.65 25.41
C ASN A 134 37.76 9.49 24.41
N GLU A 135 38.76 8.60 24.44
CA GLU A 135 38.82 7.42 23.57
C GLU A 135 37.61 6.49 23.78
N LYS A 136 37.22 6.27 25.05
CA LYS A 136 36.03 5.48 25.38
C LYS A 136 34.76 6.11 24.83
N TYR A 137 34.61 7.43 24.95
CA TYR A 137 33.47 8.17 24.42
C TYR A 137 33.39 8.09 22.89
N GLN A 138 34.52 8.31 22.20
CA GLN A 138 34.57 8.22 20.73
C GLN A 138 34.20 6.83 20.22
N LEU A 139 34.64 5.77 20.90
CA LEU A 139 34.25 4.40 20.58
C LEU A 139 32.73 4.18 20.75
N LEU A 140 32.15 4.69 21.84
CA LEU A 140 30.71 4.56 22.12
C LEU A 140 29.85 5.30 21.10
N ILE A 141 30.23 6.53 20.70
CA ILE A 141 29.55 7.28 19.63
C ILE A 141 29.62 6.50 18.31
N SER A 142 30.82 6.09 17.91
CA SER A 142 31.03 5.36 16.65
C SER A 142 30.17 4.11 16.58
N GLN A 143 30.05 3.40 17.71
CA GLN A 143 29.19 2.23 17.81
C GLN A 143 27.69 2.59 17.73
N CYS A 144 27.24 3.64 18.43
CA CYS A 144 25.86 4.13 18.37
C CYS A 144 25.45 4.53 16.94
N GLU A 145 26.28 5.32 16.27
CA GLU A 145 26.04 5.75 14.89
C GLU A 145 26.04 4.58 13.92
N SER A 146 26.93 3.60 14.11
CA SER A 146 26.96 2.39 13.28
C SER A 146 25.71 1.54 13.45
N LEU A 147 25.19 1.42 14.68
CA LEU A 147 23.95 0.69 14.94
C LEU A 147 22.74 1.41 14.32
N GLY A 148 22.65 2.73 14.50
CA GLY A 148 21.58 3.53 13.89
C GLY A 148 21.54 3.42 12.37
N LYS A 149 22.71 3.41 11.70
CA LYS A 149 22.79 3.19 10.24
C LYS A 149 22.22 1.83 9.82
N ILE A 150 22.54 0.77 10.56
CA ILE A 150 22.05 -0.59 10.26
C ILE A 150 20.53 -0.67 10.47
N GLU A 151 20.02 -0.07 11.55
CA GLU A 151 18.58 -0.03 11.84
C GLU A 151 17.81 0.69 10.71
N LEU A 152 18.30 1.84 10.25
CA LEU A 152 17.67 2.58 9.15
C LEU A 152 17.71 1.81 7.80
N GLU A 153 18.81 1.11 7.53
CA GLU A 153 18.94 0.26 6.34
C GLU A 153 17.96 -0.93 6.40
N GLU A 154 17.77 -1.52 7.58
CA GLU A 154 16.77 -2.58 7.80
C GLU A 154 15.34 -2.07 7.59
N VAL A 155 14.99 -0.91 8.14
CA VAL A 155 13.68 -0.25 7.94
C VAL A 155 13.42 -0.03 6.45
N SER A 156 14.42 0.48 5.72
CA SER A 156 14.34 0.72 4.28
C SER A 156 14.13 -0.57 3.48
N TYR A 157 14.84 -1.64 3.84
CA TYR A 157 14.68 -2.95 3.23
C TYR A 157 13.27 -3.51 3.47
N LEU A 158 12.79 -3.45 4.72
CA LEU A 158 11.45 -3.90 5.09
C LEU A 158 10.37 -3.15 4.30
N ALA A 159 10.46 -1.82 4.22
CA ALA A 159 9.57 -0.97 3.44
C ALA A 159 9.50 -1.43 1.97
N ARG A 160 10.65 -1.63 1.33
CA ARG A 160 10.73 -2.08 -0.06
C ARG A 160 10.10 -3.46 -0.25
N THR A 161 10.34 -4.40 0.67
CA THR A 161 9.74 -5.74 0.56
C THR A 161 8.22 -5.72 0.76
N GLU A 162 7.70 -4.88 1.65
CA GLU A 162 6.25 -4.76 1.89
C GLU A 162 5.55 -4.10 0.70
N VAL A 163 6.12 -3.04 0.15
CA VAL A 163 5.65 -2.42 -1.11
C VAL A 163 5.58 -3.47 -2.23
N ASN A 164 6.68 -4.19 -2.48
CA ASN A 164 6.73 -5.22 -3.52
C ASN A 164 5.63 -6.29 -3.36
N LYS A 165 5.35 -6.72 -2.12
CA LYS A 165 4.29 -7.71 -1.83
C LYS A 165 2.91 -7.15 -2.17
N ILE A 166 2.60 -5.93 -1.72
CA ILE A 166 1.33 -5.27 -2.05
C ILE A 166 1.18 -5.10 -3.56
N GLU A 167 2.23 -4.67 -4.25
CA GLU A 167 2.20 -4.53 -5.70
C GLU A 167 1.92 -5.86 -6.42
N GLN A 168 2.54 -6.95 -5.97
CA GLN A 168 2.27 -8.28 -6.51
C GLN A 168 0.82 -8.71 -6.30
N ILE A 169 0.27 -8.48 -5.10
CA ILE A 169 -1.13 -8.79 -4.77
C ILE A 169 -2.07 -8.01 -5.70
N TYR A 170 -1.88 -6.69 -5.85
CA TYR A 170 -2.73 -5.87 -6.70
C TYR A 170 -2.56 -6.20 -8.19
N ARG A 171 -1.36 -6.60 -8.62
CA ARG A 171 -1.13 -7.12 -9.98
C ARG A 171 -1.96 -8.38 -10.22
N MET A 172 -1.96 -9.33 -9.28
CA MET A 172 -2.76 -10.55 -9.39
C MET A 172 -4.26 -10.26 -9.37
N LYS A 173 -4.72 -9.39 -8.46
CA LYS A 173 -6.12 -8.93 -8.40
C LYS A 173 -6.54 -8.29 -9.73
N LYS A 174 -5.71 -7.42 -10.31
CA LYS A 174 -5.98 -6.76 -11.60
C LYS A 174 -6.10 -7.77 -12.74
N ILE A 175 -5.18 -8.72 -12.83
CA ILE A 175 -5.22 -9.77 -13.87
C ILE A 175 -6.49 -10.62 -13.73
N HIS A 176 -6.85 -11.00 -12.50
CA HIS A 176 -8.08 -11.77 -12.25
C HIS A 176 -9.33 -10.99 -12.64
N LEU A 177 -9.40 -9.71 -12.24
CA LEU A 177 -10.51 -8.82 -12.57
C LEU A 177 -10.64 -8.62 -14.08
N GLN A 178 -9.53 -8.43 -14.81
CA GLN A 178 -9.53 -8.32 -16.26
C GLN A 178 -10.08 -9.59 -16.92
N LYS A 179 -9.65 -10.78 -16.47
CA LYS A 179 -10.20 -12.05 -16.98
C LYS A 179 -11.71 -12.18 -16.73
N LEU A 180 -12.19 -11.71 -15.57
CA LEU A 180 -13.61 -11.69 -15.28
C LEU A 180 -14.35 -10.75 -16.24
N HIS A 181 -13.81 -9.55 -16.48
CA HIS A 181 -14.37 -8.58 -17.43
C HIS A 181 -14.41 -9.12 -18.86
N ASP A 182 -13.38 -9.84 -19.28
CA ASP A 182 -13.33 -10.48 -20.60
C ASP A 182 -14.47 -11.50 -20.75
N LEU A 183 -14.66 -12.37 -19.73
CA LEU A 183 -15.73 -13.38 -19.71
C LEU A 183 -17.13 -12.75 -19.68
N GLU A 184 -17.34 -11.71 -18.86
CA GLU A 184 -18.61 -10.97 -18.82
C GLU A 184 -18.92 -10.34 -20.18
N THR A 185 -17.91 -9.74 -20.82
CA THR A 185 -18.04 -9.11 -22.13
C THR A 185 -18.34 -10.14 -23.22
N GLU A 186 -17.66 -11.28 -23.20
CA GLU A 186 -17.94 -12.40 -24.10
C GLU A 186 -19.36 -12.92 -23.92
N SER A 187 -19.79 -13.14 -22.67
CA SER A 187 -21.15 -13.55 -22.34
C SER A 187 -22.20 -12.54 -22.83
N GLN A 188 -21.95 -11.24 -22.67
CA GLN A 188 -22.83 -10.19 -23.17
C GLN A 188 -22.91 -10.21 -24.70
N ASN A 189 -21.77 -10.37 -25.40
CA ASN A 189 -21.76 -10.47 -26.86
C ASN A 189 -22.54 -11.69 -27.36
N ASP A 190 -22.43 -12.83 -26.70
CA ASP A 190 -23.17 -14.04 -27.06
C ASP A 190 -24.66 -13.93 -26.73
N TYR A 191 -25.03 -13.22 -25.66
CA TYR A 191 -26.41 -12.82 -25.42
C TYR A 191 -26.95 -11.93 -26.54
N MET A 192 -26.19 -10.91 -26.96
CA MET A 192 -26.57 -10.03 -28.07
C MET A 192 -26.81 -10.80 -29.37
N LYS A 193 -25.88 -11.69 -29.75
CA LYS A 193 -26.03 -12.55 -30.94
C LYS A 193 -27.30 -13.40 -30.87
N ARG A 194 -27.57 -14.03 -29.73
CA ARG A 194 -28.79 -14.84 -29.51
C ARG A 194 -30.05 -14.00 -29.67
N LYS A 195 -30.08 -12.80 -29.08
CA LYS A 195 -31.23 -11.90 -29.17
C LYS A 195 -31.49 -11.43 -30.61
N ILE A 196 -30.43 -11.08 -31.34
CA ILE A 196 -30.54 -10.73 -32.76
C ILE A 196 -31.09 -11.92 -33.56
N HIS A 197 -30.58 -13.12 -33.34
CA HIS A 197 -31.03 -14.31 -34.04
C HIS A 197 -32.49 -14.70 -33.71
N GLU A 198 -32.91 -14.59 -32.45
CA GLU A 198 -34.30 -14.79 -32.04
C GLU A 198 -35.26 -13.82 -32.75
N MET A 199 -34.85 -12.57 -32.90
CA MET A 199 -35.61 -11.55 -33.63
C MET A 199 -35.65 -11.85 -35.13
N GLU A 200 -34.52 -12.18 -35.75
CA GLU A 200 -34.47 -12.56 -37.17
C GLU A 200 -35.36 -13.77 -37.47
N LYS A 201 -35.38 -14.76 -36.57
CA LYS A 201 -36.26 -15.93 -36.68
C LYS A 201 -37.74 -15.54 -36.62
N LYS A 202 -38.12 -14.60 -35.74
CA LYS A 202 -39.48 -14.02 -35.72
C LYS A 202 -39.80 -13.31 -37.03
N HIS A 203 -38.88 -12.47 -37.52
CA HIS A 203 -39.08 -11.73 -38.77
C HIS A 203 -39.29 -12.66 -39.97
N LEU A 204 -38.48 -13.72 -40.08
CA LEU A 204 -38.64 -14.75 -41.11
C LEU A 204 -39.95 -15.51 -40.98
N PHE A 205 -40.43 -15.74 -39.76
CA PHE A 205 -41.73 -16.38 -39.52
C PHE A 205 -42.88 -15.47 -39.98
N ASP A 206 -42.84 -14.18 -39.66
CA ASP A 206 -43.86 -13.22 -40.04
C ASP A 206 -43.92 -13.04 -41.57
N GLN A 207 -42.76 -12.94 -42.22
CA GLN A 207 -42.65 -12.90 -43.69
C GLN A 207 -43.28 -14.12 -44.36
N LYS A 208 -43.16 -15.31 -43.75
CA LYS A 208 -43.77 -16.55 -44.25
C LYS A 208 -45.28 -16.62 -44.03
N ASN A 209 -45.83 -15.87 -43.07
CA ASN A 209 -47.26 -15.89 -42.76
C ASN A 209 -48.06 -14.86 -43.56
N ILE A 210 -47.48 -13.73 -43.95
CA ILE A 210 -48.14 -12.70 -44.77
C ILE A 210 -48.81 -13.26 -46.03
N PRO A 211 -48.14 -14.10 -46.86
CA PRO A 211 -48.77 -14.66 -48.05
C PRO A 211 -50.01 -15.52 -47.75
N LYS A 212 -50.07 -16.16 -46.56
CA LYS A 212 -51.19 -17.01 -46.17
C LYS A 212 -52.41 -16.17 -45.82
N GLU A 213 -52.22 -15.09 -45.07
CA GLU A 213 -53.30 -14.16 -44.72
C GLU A 213 -53.80 -13.43 -45.98
N LEU A 214 -52.89 -13.02 -46.85
CA LEU A 214 -53.21 -12.42 -48.15
C LEU A 214 -54.04 -13.36 -49.03
N LYS A 215 -53.69 -14.65 -49.10
CA LYS A 215 -54.48 -15.64 -49.86
C LYS A 215 -55.94 -15.72 -49.38
N LEU A 216 -56.17 -15.59 -48.08
CA LEU A 216 -57.52 -15.59 -47.52
C LEU A 216 -58.29 -14.32 -47.89
N LYS A 217 -57.64 -13.14 -47.83
CA LYS A 217 -58.21 -11.86 -48.31
C LYS A 217 -58.48 -11.88 -49.82
N GLU A 218 -57.54 -12.40 -50.61
CA GLU A 218 -57.66 -12.58 -52.06
C GLU A 218 -58.87 -13.45 -52.43
N MET A 219 -59.10 -14.53 -51.70
CA MET A 219 -60.27 -15.39 -51.91
C MET A 219 -61.59 -14.65 -51.63
N GLN A 220 -61.63 -13.81 -50.60
CA GLN A 220 -62.81 -13.00 -50.27
C GLN A 220 -63.07 -11.94 -51.35
N ILE A 221 -62.03 -11.22 -51.79
CA ILE A 221 -62.11 -10.23 -52.88
C ILE A 221 -62.56 -10.91 -54.19
N SER A 222 -62.00 -12.08 -54.50
CA SER A 222 -62.38 -12.88 -55.67
C SER A 222 -63.86 -13.31 -55.64
N LYS A 223 -64.41 -13.59 -54.46
CA LYS A 223 -65.83 -13.92 -54.30
C LYS A 223 -66.71 -12.71 -54.62
N LEU A 224 -66.38 -11.54 -54.05
CA LEU A 224 -67.09 -10.29 -54.34
C LEU A 224 -67.06 -9.96 -55.84
N TYR A 225 -65.91 -10.15 -56.49
CA TYR A 225 -65.75 -9.97 -57.93
C TYR A 225 -66.67 -10.87 -58.75
N LYS A 226 -66.72 -12.17 -58.42
CA LYS A 226 -67.62 -13.12 -59.07
C LYS A 226 -69.09 -12.70 -58.95
N ASP A 227 -69.49 -12.18 -57.79
CA ASP A 227 -70.86 -11.72 -57.56
C ASP A 227 -71.17 -10.42 -58.32
N CYS A 228 -70.22 -9.50 -58.44
CA CYS A 228 -70.33 -8.32 -59.32
C CYS A 228 -70.49 -8.72 -60.81
N ILE A 229 -69.68 -9.67 -61.31
CA ILE A 229 -69.83 -10.16 -62.70
C ILE A 229 -71.21 -10.77 -62.92
N LYS A 230 -71.70 -11.60 -61.98
CA LYS A 230 -73.05 -12.18 -62.08
C LYS A 230 -74.12 -11.11 -62.16
N SER A 231 -74.02 -10.07 -61.34
CA SER A 231 -74.93 -8.92 -61.37
C SER A 231 -74.91 -8.22 -62.74
N ILE A 232 -73.73 -7.96 -63.30
CA ILE A 232 -73.59 -7.40 -64.66
C ILE A 232 -74.22 -8.31 -65.72
N GLN A 233 -74.02 -9.63 -65.63
CA GLN A 233 -74.59 -10.57 -66.58
C GLN A 233 -76.12 -10.60 -66.50
N GLN A 234 -76.70 -10.54 -65.29
CA GLN A 234 -78.14 -10.43 -65.08
C GLN A 234 -78.69 -9.13 -65.64
N HIS A 235 -78.02 -8.01 -65.34
CA HIS A 235 -78.37 -6.69 -65.88
C HIS A 235 -78.31 -6.66 -67.40
N TYR A 236 -77.26 -7.22 -68.01
CA TYR A 236 -77.14 -7.34 -69.47
C TYR A 236 -78.31 -8.13 -70.08
N LYS A 237 -78.71 -9.26 -69.48
CA LYS A 237 -79.85 -10.06 -69.96
C LYS A 237 -81.16 -9.27 -69.88
N ALA A 238 -81.41 -8.60 -68.76
CA ALA A 238 -82.61 -7.77 -68.57
C ALA A 238 -82.66 -6.59 -69.55
N LEU A 239 -81.54 -5.85 -69.66
CA LEU A 239 -81.40 -4.72 -70.58
C LEU A 239 -81.53 -5.17 -72.04
N SER A 240 -80.86 -6.25 -72.43
CA SER A 240 -80.95 -6.79 -73.79
C SER A 240 -82.37 -7.18 -74.16
N LYS A 241 -83.13 -7.81 -73.24
CA LYS A 241 -84.54 -8.13 -73.46
C LYS A 241 -85.38 -6.87 -73.70
N MET A 242 -85.31 -5.90 -72.79
CA MET A 242 -86.08 -4.67 -72.86
C MET A 242 -85.74 -3.82 -74.10
N THR A 243 -84.47 -3.74 -74.47
CA THR A 243 -84.04 -2.96 -75.64
C THR A 243 -84.51 -3.64 -76.94
N LEU A 244 -84.38 -4.97 -77.06
CA LEU A 244 -84.83 -5.71 -78.26
C LEU A 244 -86.35 -5.63 -78.47
N GLU A 245 -87.15 -5.62 -77.40
CA GLU A 245 -88.60 -5.41 -77.46
C GLU A 245 -88.99 -4.07 -78.10
N LYS A 246 -88.11 -3.05 -77.99
CA LYS A 246 -88.34 -1.68 -78.49
C LYS A 246 -87.63 -1.37 -79.80
N THR A 247 -86.87 -2.30 -80.38
CA THR A 247 -86.04 -2.04 -81.58
C THR A 247 -86.59 -2.79 -82.81
N PRO A 248 -86.57 -2.20 -84.03
CA PRO A 248 -86.91 -2.90 -85.28
C PRO A 248 -85.99 -4.11 -85.55
N LYS A 249 -86.53 -5.17 -86.14
CA LYS A 249 -85.83 -6.47 -86.35
C LYS A 249 -84.52 -6.35 -87.12
N GLU A 250 -84.44 -5.45 -88.10
CA GLU A 250 -83.24 -5.20 -88.91
C GLU A 250 -82.03 -4.76 -88.08
N ASN A 251 -82.26 -4.11 -86.92
CA ASN A 251 -81.21 -3.56 -86.07
C ASN A 251 -80.85 -4.44 -84.86
N HIS A 252 -81.51 -5.58 -84.68
CA HIS A 252 -81.34 -6.44 -83.49
C HIS A 252 -79.90 -6.94 -83.31
N GLN A 253 -79.20 -7.26 -84.39
CA GLN A 253 -77.83 -7.76 -84.31
C GLN A 253 -76.86 -6.69 -83.81
N ASN A 254 -76.91 -5.49 -84.41
CA ASN A 254 -76.08 -4.35 -84.00
C ASN A 254 -76.30 -3.98 -82.52
N VAL A 255 -77.54 -4.03 -82.04
CA VAL A 255 -77.85 -3.78 -80.61
C VAL A 255 -77.26 -4.85 -79.70
N ARG A 256 -77.36 -6.13 -80.09
CA ARG A 256 -76.78 -7.23 -79.31
C ARG A 256 -75.26 -7.10 -79.19
N ASP A 257 -74.59 -6.72 -80.27
CA ASP A 257 -73.13 -6.63 -80.29
C ASP A 257 -72.64 -5.43 -79.46
N LYS A 258 -73.29 -4.26 -79.58
CA LYS A 258 -73.01 -3.11 -78.69
C LYS A 258 -73.20 -3.43 -77.21
N LEU A 259 -74.33 -4.05 -76.85
CA LEU A 259 -74.59 -4.42 -75.45
C LEU A 259 -73.59 -5.47 -74.94
N LYS A 260 -73.10 -6.38 -75.80
CA LYS A 260 -72.06 -7.36 -75.44
C LYS A 260 -70.74 -6.67 -75.19
N GLU A 261 -70.36 -5.73 -76.06
CA GLU A 261 -69.14 -4.94 -75.93
C GLU A 261 -69.14 -4.14 -74.64
N GLU A 262 -70.22 -3.41 -74.34
CA GLU A 262 -70.37 -2.68 -73.06
C GLU A 262 -70.30 -3.61 -71.83
N LYS A 263 -70.91 -4.80 -71.91
CA LYS A 263 -70.81 -5.81 -70.84
C LYS A 263 -69.37 -6.27 -70.66
N MET A 264 -68.65 -6.53 -71.76
CA MET A 264 -67.27 -6.98 -71.73
C MET A 264 -66.35 -5.90 -71.17
N GLN A 265 -66.53 -4.64 -71.58
CA GLN A 265 -65.77 -3.51 -71.04
C GLN A 265 -65.97 -3.38 -69.52
N LYS A 266 -67.21 -3.44 -69.04
CA LYS A 266 -67.50 -3.43 -67.59
C LYS A 266 -66.84 -4.58 -66.84
N ILE A 267 -66.83 -5.79 -67.42
CA ILE A 267 -66.17 -6.95 -66.81
C ILE A 267 -64.64 -6.75 -66.75
N ILE A 268 -64.04 -6.19 -67.81
CA ILE A 268 -62.61 -5.86 -67.87
C ILE A 268 -62.25 -4.81 -66.82
N ASP A 269 -63.03 -3.73 -66.71
CA ASP A 269 -62.78 -2.65 -65.76
C ASP A 269 -62.82 -3.16 -64.31
N ILE A 270 -63.80 -4.00 -63.97
CA ILE A 270 -63.87 -4.58 -62.62
C ILE A 270 -62.70 -5.56 -62.41
N LYS A 271 -62.28 -6.32 -63.44
CA LYS A 271 -61.11 -7.20 -63.33
C LYS A 271 -59.86 -6.40 -62.99
N TYR A 272 -59.64 -5.32 -63.75
CA TYR A 272 -58.53 -4.41 -63.52
C TYR A 272 -58.56 -3.83 -62.11
N ASN A 273 -59.70 -3.33 -61.65
CA ASN A 273 -59.85 -2.80 -60.30
C ASN A 273 -59.57 -3.86 -59.21
N MET A 274 -59.96 -5.13 -59.43
CA MET A 274 -59.65 -6.24 -58.53
C MET A 274 -58.14 -6.49 -58.45
N ASP A 275 -57.47 -6.60 -59.60
CA ASP A 275 -56.02 -6.85 -59.67
C ASP A 275 -55.25 -5.70 -59.01
N GLN A 276 -55.69 -4.45 -59.22
CA GLN A 276 -55.12 -3.27 -58.55
C GLN A 276 -55.34 -3.30 -57.03
N HIS A 277 -56.55 -3.67 -56.57
CA HIS A 277 -56.86 -3.74 -55.15
C HIS A 277 -56.02 -4.83 -54.44
N ILE A 278 -55.88 -6.02 -55.05
CA ILE A 278 -55.02 -7.10 -54.53
C ILE A 278 -53.56 -6.63 -54.45
N THR A 279 -53.04 -6.01 -55.53
CA THR A 279 -51.67 -5.50 -55.58
C THR A 279 -51.42 -4.43 -54.51
N SER A 280 -52.36 -3.51 -54.33
CA SER A 280 -52.29 -2.46 -53.30
C SER A 280 -52.25 -3.05 -51.89
N LEU A 281 -53.08 -4.07 -51.59
CA LEU A 281 -53.08 -4.74 -50.30
C LEU A 281 -51.75 -5.47 -50.01
N VAL A 282 -51.22 -6.20 -51.00
CA VAL A 282 -49.93 -6.90 -50.88
C VAL A 282 -48.82 -5.90 -50.57
N ASN A 283 -48.74 -4.81 -51.32
CA ASN A 283 -47.73 -3.78 -51.14
C ASN A 283 -47.86 -3.10 -49.77
N PHE A 284 -49.08 -2.78 -49.34
CA PHE A 284 -49.33 -2.16 -48.03
C PHE A 284 -48.89 -3.08 -46.88
N ASP A 285 -49.31 -4.35 -46.89
CA ASP A 285 -48.97 -5.31 -45.83
C ASP A 285 -47.45 -5.59 -45.80
N GLN A 286 -46.78 -5.64 -46.96
CA GLN A 286 -45.33 -5.78 -47.04
C GLN A 286 -44.57 -4.56 -46.50
N LEU A 287 -44.96 -3.34 -46.91
CA LEU A 287 -44.35 -2.10 -46.42
C LEU A 287 -44.50 -1.96 -44.91
N LYS A 288 -45.72 -2.19 -44.40
CA LYS A 288 -46.00 -2.13 -42.97
C LYS A 288 -45.16 -3.13 -42.18
N LEU A 289 -45.01 -4.36 -42.69
CA LEU A 289 -44.14 -5.34 -42.03
C LEU A 289 -42.69 -4.87 -42.02
N CYS A 290 -42.18 -4.38 -43.15
CA CYS A 290 -40.81 -3.87 -43.25
C CYS A 290 -40.55 -2.75 -42.24
N ASP A 291 -41.48 -1.80 -42.10
CA ASP A 291 -41.36 -0.71 -41.13
C ASP A 291 -41.31 -1.22 -39.69
N ILE A 292 -42.21 -2.15 -39.33
CA ILE A 292 -42.24 -2.77 -38.00
C ILE A 292 -40.92 -3.51 -37.73
N GLN A 293 -40.43 -4.31 -38.68
CA GLN A 293 -39.19 -5.08 -38.53
C GLN A 293 -37.97 -4.18 -38.41
N SER A 294 -37.92 -3.10 -39.18
CA SER A 294 -36.85 -2.09 -39.12
C SER A 294 -36.82 -1.40 -37.75
N ASN A 295 -37.97 -0.95 -37.26
CA ASN A 295 -38.09 -0.32 -35.95
C ASN A 295 -37.69 -1.28 -34.81
N GLN A 296 -38.18 -2.52 -34.83
CA GLN A 296 -37.81 -3.53 -33.84
C GLN A 296 -36.30 -3.81 -33.82
N LYS A 297 -35.68 -3.91 -35.00
CA LYS A 297 -34.22 -4.09 -35.12
C LYS A 297 -33.47 -2.90 -34.54
N PHE A 298 -33.91 -1.68 -34.84
CA PHE A 298 -33.32 -0.46 -34.31
C PHE A 298 -33.44 -0.40 -32.78
N GLU A 299 -34.62 -0.63 -32.23
CA GLU A 299 -34.86 -0.62 -30.78
C GLU A 299 -34.04 -1.69 -30.06
N LEU A 300 -34.02 -2.92 -30.57
CA LEU A 300 -33.22 -4.01 -29.99
C LEU A 300 -31.73 -3.67 -30.02
N GLN A 301 -31.22 -3.14 -31.14
CA GLN A 301 -29.83 -2.75 -31.26
C GLN A 301 -29.47 -1.65 -30.26
N GLN A 302 -30.34 -0.65 -30.08
CA GLN A 302 -30.16 0.42 -29.11
C GLN A 302 -30.13 -0.11 -27.67
N GLN A 303 -31.06 -1.00 -27.31
CA GLN A 303 -31.10 -1.63 -25.99
C GLN A 303 -29.83 -2.44 -25.71
N LEU A 304 -29.45 -3.33 -26.63
CA LEU A 304 -28.26 -4.18 -26.48
C LEU A 304 -26.96 -3.36 -26.38
N ASN A 305 -26.85 -2.28 -27.16
CA ASN A 305 -25.71 -1.36 -27.08
C ASN A 305 -25.67 -0.60 -25.76
N TYR A 306 -26.83 -0.19 -25.24
CA TYR A 306 -26.94 0.45 -23.93
C TYR A 306 -26.49 -0.50 -22.81
N GLU A 307 -26.97 -1.74 -22.82
CA GLU A 307 -26.56 -2.77 -21.86
C GLU A 307 -25.04 -3.00 -21.89
N LEU A 308 -24.46 -3.16 -23.10
CA LEU A 308 -23.01 -3.33 -23.26
C LEU A 308 -22.21 -2.11 -22.75
N LYS A 309 -22.72 -0.90 -23.00
CA LYS A 309 -22.09 0.34 -22.51
C LYS A 309 -22.16 0.42 -20.98
N SER A 310 -23.30 0.07 -20.38
CA SER A 310 -23.48 0.04 -18.93
C SER A 310 -22.54 -0.97 -18.28
N LEU A 311 -22.40 -2.16 -18.87
CA LEU A 311 -21.43 -3.17 -18.42
C LEU A 311 -20.00 -2.63 -18.44
N LYS A 312 -19.57 -2.01 -19.55
CA LYS A 312 -18.23 -1.41 -19.66
C LYS A 312 -18.00 -0.30 -18.62
N GLN A 313 -19.01 0.51 -18.33
CA GLN A 313 -18.93 1.54 -17.28
C GLN A 313 -18.75 0.91 -15.90
N TYR A 314 -19.48 -0.16 -15.61
CA TYR A 314 -19.34 -0.92 -14.36
C TYR A 314 -17.93 -1.52 -14.22
N GLN A 315 -17.42 -2.16 -15.26
CA GLN A 315 -16.07 -2.73 -15.29
C GLN A 315 -14.99 -1.67 -15.05
N ASN A 316 -15.11 -0.51 -15.72
CA ASN A 316 -14.21 0.62 -15.50
C ASN A 316 -14.25 1.14 -14.06
N SER A 317 -15.45 1.21 -13.46
CA SER A 317 -15.61 1.60 -12.05
C SER A 317 -14.90 0.63 -11.11
N GLN A 318 -14.98 -0.68 -11.35
CA GLN A 318 -14.27 -1.68 -10.54
C GLN A 318 -12.75 -1.55 -10.65
N ILE A 319 -12.20 -1.31 -11.85
CA ILE A 319 -10.76 -1.06 -12.05
C ILE A 319 -10.33 0.20 -11.30
N HIS A 320 -11.13 1.27 -11.39
CA HIS A 320 -10.86 2.53 -10.70
C HIS A 320 -10.83 2.33 -9.17
N GLN A 321 -11.82 1.64 -8.61
CA GLN A 321 -11.86 1.31 -7.19
C GLN A 321 -10.66 0.47 -6.74
N LEU A 322 -10.25 -0.51 -7.55
CA LEU A 322 -9.06 -1.32 -7.26
C LEU A 322 -7.78 -0.47 -7.22
N ASN A 323 -7.64 0.49 -8.13
CA ASN A 323 -6.50 1.41 -8.13
C ASN A 323 -6.52 2.37 -6.94
N ILE A 324 -7.69 2.86 -6.53
CA ILE A 324 -7.84 3.67 -5.31
C ILE A 324 -7.40 2.85 -4.09
N ALA A 325 -7.86 1.60 -3.96
CA ALA A 325 -7.47 0.73 -2.85
C ALA A 325 -5.95 0.49 -2.85
N LYS A 326 -5.34 0.22 -4.01
CA LYS A 326 -3.88 0.12 -4.15
C LYS A 326 -3.18 1.39 -3.64
N GLY A 327 -3.64 2.55 -4.08
CA GLY A 327 -3.06 3.84 -3.71
C GLY A 327 -3.09 4.07 -2.20
N LYS A 328 -4.24 3.82 -1.57
CA LYS A 328 -4.41 3.95 -0.11
C LYS A 328 -3.50 3.01 0.67
N ASP A 329 -3.37 1.75 0.25
CA ASP A 329 -2.49 0.79 0.93
C ASP A 329 -1.02 1.19 0.83
N LEU A 330 -0.59 1.69 -0.34
CA LEU A 330 0.77 2.22 -0.52
C LEU A 330 1.03 3.47 0.31
N GLU A 331 0.06 4.39 0.39
CA GLU A 331 0.15 5.58 1.24
C GLU A 331 0.24 5.22 2.73
N ASN A 332 -0.53 4.24 3.18
CA ASN A 332 -0.48 3.75 4.55
C ASN A 332 0.87 3.10 4.88
N ILE A 333 1.43 2.33 3.95
CA ILE A 333 2.77 1.76 4.09
C ILE A 333 3.82 2.86 4.18
N ALA A 334 3.76 3.87 3.29
CA ALA A 334 4.67 5.00 3.34
C ALA A 334 4.64 5.69 4.71
N LYS A 335 3.44 6.10 5.18
CA LYS A 335 3.26 6.73 6.49
C LYS A 335 3.80 5.89 7.65
N LYS A 336 3.55 4.57 7.63
CA LYS A 336 4.04 3.63 8.65
C LYS A 336 5.57 3.63 8.70
N TYR A 337 6.24 3.55 7.56
CA TYR A 337 7.71 3.48 7.52
C TYR A 337 8.38 4.85 7.72
N ASP A 338 7.75 5.95 7.32
CA ASP A 338 8.18 7.31 7.67
C ASP A 338 8.17 7.48 9.19
N GLN A 339 7.08 7.09 9.85
CA GLN A 339 6.98 7.14 11.32
C GLN A 339 8.04 6.29 12.02
N ILE A 340 8.27 5.04 11.58
CA ILE A 340 9.31 4.17 12.14
C ILE A 340 10.70 4.78 11.95
N THR A 341 10.94 5.43 10.80
CA THR A 341 12.20 6.10 10.50
C THR A 341 12.42 7.29 11.43
N ASP A 342 11.40 8.13 11.62
CA ASP A 342 11.44 9.26 12.54
C ASP A 342 11.66 8.82 13.98
N ASP A 343 10.94 7.79 14.44
CA ASP A 343 11.11 7.22 15.79
C ASP A 343 12.53 6.68 16.00
N SER A 344 13.09 6.00 15.00
CA SER A 344 14.46 5.47 15.05
C SER A 344 15.51 6.60 15.11
N ASN A 345 15.32 7.65 14.31
CA ASN A 345 16.19 8.82 14.32
C ASN A 345 16.13 9.58 15.64
N ASN A 346 14.92 9.77 16.19
CA ASN A 346 14.72 10.44 17.49
C ASN A 346 15.37 9.64 18.62
N LYS A 347 15.26 8.31 18.59
CA LYS A 347 15.94 7.43 19.55
C LYS A 347 17.46 7.55 19.43
N LEU A 348 18.02 7.49 18.22
CA LEU A 348 19.45 7.68 17.99
C LEU A 348 19.94 9.03 18.53
N LEU A 349 19.16 10.10 18.28
CA LEU A 349 19.47 11.44 18.78
C LEU A 349 19.46 11.51 20.31
N SER A 350 18.51 10.84 20.97
CA SER A 350 18.41 10.74 22.43
C SER A 350 19.57 9.96 23.03
N ASP A 351 19.96 8.84 22.42
CA ASP A 351 21.08 7.99 22.84
C ASP A 351 22.41 8.75 22.72
N LEU A 352 22.62 9.47 21.61
CA LEU A 352 23.79 10.33 21.40
C LEU A 352 23.85 11.48 22.41
N SER A 353 22.72 12.14 22.67
CA SER A 353 22.65 13.21 23.68
C SER A 353 22.98 12.69 25.08
N SER A 354 22.48 11.50 25.43
CA SER A 354 22.77 10.84 26.71
C SER A 354 24.24 10.47 26.84
N LEU A 355 24.86 9.96 25.78
CA LEU A 355 26.31 9.72 25.75
C LEU A 355 27.11 11.01 25.93
N HIS A 356 26.66 12.10 25.32
CA HIS A 356 27.31 13.41 25.42
C HIS A 356 27.25 13.99 26.84
N ILE A 357 26.10 13.87 27.51
CA ILE A 357 25.91 14.26 28.92
C ILE A 357 26.80 13.41 29.82
N ASN A 358 26.78 12.09 29.66
CA ASN A 358 27.59 11.16 30.45
C ASN A 358 29.11 11.41 30.29
N HIS A 359 29.56 11.78 29.09
CA HIS A 359 30.94 12.15 28.84
C HIS A 359 31.32 13.45 29.53
N SER A 360 30.47 14.48 29.44
CA SER A 360 30.65 15.76 30.13
C SER A 360 30.70 15.58 31.66
N ASP A 361 29.80 14.77 32.22
CA ASP A 361 29.77 14.41 33.64
C ASP A 361 31.04 13.66 34.06
N ALA A 362 31.52 12.72 33.26
CA ALA A 362 32.73 11.96 33.56
C ALA A 362 33.97 12.86 33.60
N LEU A 363 34.09 13.81 32.66
CA LEU A 363 35.14 14.82 32.66
C LEU A 363 35.03 15.75 33.88
N SER A 364 33.82 16.21 34.21
CA SER A 364 33.57 17.09 35.35
C SER A 364 33.89 16.43 36.68
N ARG A 365 33.47 15.17 36.89
CA ARG A 365 33.79 14.38 38.09
C ARG A 365 35.28 14.12 38.22
N TYR A 366 35.95 13.83 37.10
CA TYR A 366 37.40 13.62 37.10
C TYR A 366 38.16 14.90 37.45
N SER A 367 37.76 16.03 36.86
CA SER A 367 38.31 17.36 37.16
C SER A 367 38.12 17.74 38.63
N PHE A 368 36.90 17.59 39.16
CA PHE A 368 36.57 17.89 40.56
C PHE A 368 37.38 17.02 41.54
N ASN A 369 37.49 15.72 41.29
CA ASN A 369 38.28 14.82 42.13
C ASN A 369 39.76 15.20 42.14
N ASN A 370 40.32 15.60 40.99
CA ASN A 370 41.70 16.09 40.94
C ASN A 370 41.86 17.39 41.75
N GLN A 371 40.96 18.36 41.61
CA GLN A 371 40.99 19.61 42.39
C GLN A 371 40.85 19.39 43.91
N PHE A 372 39.96 18.48 44.33
CA PHE A 372 39.80 18.09 45.73
C PHE A 372 41.05 17.40 46.30
N THR A 373 41.70 16.54 45.51
CA THR A 373 42.98 15.94 45.93
C THR A 373 44.10 16.98 46.05
N HIS A 374 44.09 18.05 45.26
CA HIS A 374 45.03 19.16 45.40
C HIS A 374 44.78 19.96 46.70
N SER A 375 43.53 20.28 47.06
CA SER A 375 43.25 21.03 48.31
C SER A 375 43.53 20.25 49.60
N LEU A 376 43.38 18.91 49.59
CA LEU A 376 43.79 18.05 50.71
C LEU A 376 45.31 17.95 50.88
N ILE A 377 46.07 18.18 49.81
CA ILE A 377 47.53 18.22 49.88
C ILE A 377 47.98 19.58 50.44
N ASP A 378 47.35 20.68 50.01
CA ASP A 378 47.68 22.05 50.46
C ASP A 378 47.31 22.32 51.95
N THR A 379 46.27 21.66 52.47
CA THR A 379 45.86 21.76 53.89
C THR A 379 46.78 20.97 54.83
N LYS A 380 47.55 19.99 54.34
CA LYS A 380 48.57 19.28 55.13
C LYS A 380 49.92 20.02 55.18
N SER A 381 50.18 20.94 54.25
CA SER A 381 51.33 21.86 54.32
C SER A 381 51.09 23.08 55.22
N THR A 382 49.87 23.25 55.76
CA THR A 382 49.49 24.45 56.53
C THR A 382 48.87 24.09 57.88
N THR A 383 49.59 23.37 58.74
CA THR A 383 49.29 23.32 60.18
C THR A 383 50.34 24.08 60.97
N ASN A 384 50.19 25.40 61.03
CA ASN A 384 50.62 26.23 62.16
C ASN A 384 49.93 27.59 62.10
N SER A 385 48.69 27.65 62.61
CA SER A 385 48.19 28.75 63.47
C SER A 385 46.67 28.65 63.67
N ASN A 386 46.29 28.57 64.95
CA ASN A 386 45.07 29.02 65.59
C ASN A 386 43.69 28.81 64.93
N LEU A 387 42.93 27.95 65.61
CA LEU A 387 41.48 28.02 65.87
C LEU A 387 40.80 29.34 65.47
N ASN A 388 39.93 29.25 64.48
CA ASN A 388 38.57 29.75 64.62
C ASN A 388 37.64 29.04 63.63
N LEU A 389 36.71 28.23 64.15
CA LEU A 389 35.53 27.84 63.38
C LEU A 389 34.68 29.10 63.13
N PRO A 390 34.06 29.19 61.95
CA PRO A 390 32.68 29.62 61.90
C PRO A 390 31.84 28.51 61.29
N PHE A 391 30.97 27.94 62.12
CA PHE A 391 29.72 27.37 61.64
C PHE A 391 28.94 28.48 60.92
N GLN A 392 28.85 28.41 59.59
CA GLN A 392 27.74 29.01 58.86
C GLN A 392 27.24 28.00 57.82
N ILE A 393 26.14 27.36 58.19
CA ILE A 393 25.22 26.72 57.24
C ILE A 393 24.64 27.87 56.41
N SER A 394 25.22 28.11 55.24
CA SER A 394 24.62 28.96 54.22
C SER A 394 23.84 28.05 53.27
N SER A 395 22.58 27.85 53.61
CA SER A 395 21.54 27.34 52.73
C SER A 395 21.50 28.13 51.42
N LEU A 396 21.96 27.54 50.33
CA LEU A 396 21.63 28.00 48.98
C LEU A 396 20.45 27.17 48.46
N HIS A 397 19.29 27.69 48.83
CA HIS A 397 18.02 27.48 48.16
C HIS A 397 18.18 27.96 46.71
N ILE A 398 18.17 27.05 45.75
CA ILE A 398 17.72 27.35 44.38
C ILE A 398 16.47 26.50 44.21
N THR A 399 15.33 27.15 44.37
CA THR A 399 14.00 26.62 44.06
C THR A 399 13.87 26.31 42.56
N PRO A 400 12.95 25.39 42.22
CA PRO A 400 12.66 25.04 40.84
C PRO A 400 11.89 26.18 40.17
N ASN A 401 12.25 26.55 38.95
CA ASN A 401 11.35 27.35 38.12
C ASN A 401 10.54 26.40 37.24
N LEU A 402 9.42 25.93 37.80
CA LEU A 402 8.22 25.57 37.05
C LEU A 402 7.39 26.86 36.98
N ASP A 403 7.35 27.48 35.81
CA ASP A 403 6.23 28.33 35.42
C ASP A 403 5.70 27.79 34.09
N SER A 404 4.70 26.94 34.23
CA SER A 404 3.61 26.83 33.27
C SER A 404 2.38 27.40 33.97
N GLN A 405 1.85 28.51 33.44
CA GLN A 405 0.41 28.85 33.30
C GLN A 405 0.29 30.35 32.96
N SER A 406 -0.04 30.70 31.72
CA SER A 406 -1.39 30.77 31.14
C SER A 406 -2.22 31.92 31.70
N LEU A 407 -2.72 32.77 30.82
CA LEU A 407 -4.15 33.17 30.68
C LEU A 407 -4.20 34.16 29.49
N SER A 408 -4.74 33.76 28.33
CA SER A 408 -6.18 33.72 28.00
C SER A 408 -6.65 35.11 27.55
N ASP A 409 -7.60 35.34 26.65
CA ASP A 409 -8.72 34.60 26.06
C ASP A 409 -8.90 35.17 24.62
N SER A 410 -9.55 34.54 23.65
CA SER A 410 -10.96 34.15 23.65
C SER A 410 -11.26 33.42 22.32
N ILE A 411 -11.90 32.24 22.35
CA ILE A 411 -13.33 32.03 22.03
C ILE A 411 -13.60 32.23 20.52
N ASP A 412 -14.03 31.26 19.71
CA ASP A 412 -15.10 30.31 19.95
C ASP A 412 -15.07 29.09 19.01
N ASN A 413 -15.60 27.98 19.53
CA ASN A 413 -16.00 26.79 18.78
C ASN A 413 -17.30 27.06 18.00
N LYS A 414 -17.41 26.52 16.78
CA LYS A 414 -18.54 25.66 16.39
C LYS A 414 -18.34 25.02 15.02
N SER A 415 -18.26 23.69 15.08
CA SER A 415 -18.93 22.71 14.22
C SER A 415 -19.68 23.19 12.96
N SER A 416 -19.55 22.33 11.96
CA SER A 416 -20.56 21.91 10.97
C SER A 416 -20.52 22.56 9.58
N SER A 417 -20.15 21.69 8.63
CA SER A 417 -20.88 21.38 7.40
C SER A 417 -21.26 22.48 6.40
N GLN A 418 -21.06 22.10 5.14
CA GLN A 418 -21.59 22.66 3.90
C GLN A 418 -20.78 23.80 3.27
N ASN A 419 -19.95 23.43 2.30
CA ASN A 419 -19.68 24.27 1.14
C ASN A 419 -20.37 23.66 -0.08
N SER A 420 -21.55 24.21 -0.37
CA SER A 420 -22.15 24.26 -1.69
C SER A 420 -21.79 25.61 -2.33
N SER A 421 -21.11 25.57 -3.48
CA SER A 421 -21.09 26.61 -4.53
C SER A 421 -19.88 26.32 -5.42
N LYS A 422 -19.98 26.20 -6.74
CA LYS A 422 -20.70 27.08 -7.65
C LYS A 422 -20.74 26.45 -9.04
N MET A 423 -21.80 26.80 -9.77
CA MET A 423 -21.90 26.95 -11.23
C MET A 423 -21.87 25.71 -12.12
#